data_AF-A0A1G0PJ99-F1
#
_entry.id   AF-A0A1G0PJ99-F1
#
_cell.length_a   1.000
_cell.length_b   1.000
_cell.length_c   1.000
_cell.angle_alpha   90.00
_cell.angle_beta   90.00
_cell.angle_gamma   90.00
#
_symmetry.space_group_name_H-M   'P 1'
#
loop_
_entity.id
_entity.type
_entity.pdbx_description
1 polymer ?
#
loop_
_entity_poly.entity_id
_entity_poly.type
_entity_poly.pdbx_seq_one_letter_code
_entity_poly.pdbx_strand_id
1 'polypeptide(L)'
;MQGAVKAAQKGHYTICSPASHTYLNHDPDDLDLRIAYSFKPVPDELSREEKKYVLGGEANLWTERAPQETVDAKLFPRILALSEVFWNDPQNKNYDEFYSRVQSTYADLSALGIQFGRESKVITPVTTFDNSKKEFTINIMQGQKGIEIRYTTNGAEPDVNSTLYEEPIKINKTSFVKIAAFKNEHFIGKQYTLSFDFHKALNSKITLTNSYDERYRAGGENALINGVRGTDNFHDGLWQGYEGKDFEGTIDLGEVKEISKVIPRFLLDSNSWVFLPGKVEISLSCDNVNYSDKKINENDVAQKNSEIILKDFAAEFQKQKVRYIKVKAESIIKCPVWHPGAGAPAWLFIDEISVF
;
A
#
# COMPACT_ATOMS: atom_id res chain seq x y z
N MET A 1 22.36 2.80 -15.76
CA MET A 1 23.56 3.54 -16.23
C MET A 1 24.53 2.70 -17.08
N GLN A 2 24.51 1.36 -17.00
CA GLN A 2 25.45 0.50 -17.75
C GLN A 2 25.53 0.79 -19.27
N GLY A 3 24.41 1.17 -19.90
CA GLY A 3 24.40 1.55 -21.32
C GLY A 3 25.27 2.78 -21.62
N ALA A 4 25.13 3.85 -20.82
CA ALA A 4 25.91 5.07 -20.97
C ALA A 4 27.41 4.83 -20.76
N VAL A 5 27.75 4.00 -19.76
CA VAL A 5 29.14 3.62 -19.47
C VAL A 5 29.78 2.91 -20.67
N LYS A 6 29.10 1.89 -21.21
CA LYS A 6 29.58 1.15 -22.39
C LYS A 6 29.72 2.05 -23.63
N ALA A 7 28.83 3.04 -23.81
CA ALA A 7 28.92 3.98 -24.91
C ALA A 7 30.13 4.91 -24.77
N ALA A 8 30.34 5.49 -23.58
CA ALA A 8 31.47 6.37 -23.30
C ALA A 8 32.83 5.65 -23.43
N GLN A 9 32.94 4.41 -22.95
CA GLN A 9 34.14 3.56 -23.11
C GLN A 9 34.49 3.28 -24.58
N LYS A 10 33.49 3.35 -25.48
CA LYS A 10 33.67 3.22 -26.93
C LYS A 10 33.86 4.56 -27.65
N GLY A 11 33.94 5.68 -26.91
CA GLY A 11 34.09 7.01 -27.48
C GLY A 11 32.81 7.59 -28.10
N HIS A 12 31.64 7.09 -27.72
CA HIS A 12 30.35 7.65 -28.14
C HIS A 12 29.79 8.59 -27.08
N TYR A 13 29.30 9.75 -27.52
CA TYR A 13 28.59 10.68 -26.65
C TYR A 13 27.32 10.05 -26.06
N THR A 14 27.02 10.37 -24.80
CA THR A 14 25.89 9.78 -24.07
C THR A 14 25.18 10.81 -23.18
N ILE A 15 23.88 10.57 -22.98
CA ILE A 15 23.02 11.23 -22.00
C ILE A 15 22.60 10.17 -20.99
N CYS A 16 22.71 10.47 -19.69
CA CYS A 16 22.37 9.53 -18.62
C CYS A 16 20.97 9.75 -18.07
N SER A 17 20.07 8.78 -18.31
CA SER A 17 18.70 8.76 -17.78
C SER A 17 18.31 7.38 -17.20
N PRO A 18 18.92 6.95 -16.08
CA PRO A 18 18.53 5.70 -15.45
C PRO A 18 17.13 5.81 -14.81
N ALA A 19 16.29 4.80 -15.04
CA ALA A 19 14.95 4.71 -14.44
C ALA A 19 14.95 4.80 -12.90
N SER A 20 16.05 4.40 -12.25
CA SER A 20 16.19 4.48 -10.80
C SER A 20 16.23 5.91 -10.23
N HIS A 21 16.45 6.93 -11.05
CA HIS A 21 16.60 8.32 -10.58
C HIS A 21 15.85 9.36 -11.42
N THR A 22 15.58 9.06 -12.69
CA THR A 22 15.15 10.07 -13.69
C THR A 22 13.76 9.84 -14.27
N TYR A 23 13.10 8.72 -13.93
CA TYR A 23 11.77 8.38 -14.45
C TYR A 23 10.70 8.93 -13.50
N LEU A 24 10.29 10.17 -13.74
CA LEU A 24 9.36 10.92 -12.89
C LEU A 24 7.92 10.38 -12.91
N ASN A 25 7.62 9.39 -13.76
CA ASN A 25 6.36 8.65 -13.71
C ASN A 25 6.29 7.63 -12.55
N HIS A 26 7.43 7.26 -11.94
CA HIS A 26 7.46 6.40 -10.76
C HIS A 26 6.78 7.06 -9.54
N ASP A 27 6.22 6.24 -8.66
CA ASP A 27 5.62 6.73 -7.41
C ASP A 27 6.70 7.39 -6.53
N PRO A 28 6.42 8.54 -5.88
CA PRO A 28 7.33 9.15 -4.91
C PRO A 28 7.70 8.26 -3.71
N ASP A 29 6.97 7.18 -3.44
CA ASP A 29 7.36 6.16 -2.45
C ASP A 29 8.60 5.36 -2.92
N ASP A 30 8.82 5.21 -4.24
CA ASP A 30 9.94 4.46 -4.84
C ASP A 30 11.07 5.38 -5.34
N LEU A 31 10.72 6.56 -5.86
CA LEU A 31 11.65 7.56 -6.38
C LEU A 31 11.28 8.91 -5.76
N ASP A 32 11.72 9.12 -4.53
CA ASP A 32 11.47 10.35 -3.78
C ASP A 32 12.37 11.52 -4.25
N LEU A 33 12.11 12.71 -3.71
CA LEU A 33 12.87 13.93 -3.99
C LEU A 33 14.37 13.78 -3.66
N ARG A 34 14.71 13.05 -2.59
CA ARG A 34 16.09 12.83 -2.15
C ARG A 34 16.81 11.85 -3.07
N ILE A 35 16.14 10.80 -3.53
CA ILE A 35 16.64 9.85 -4.53
C ILE A 35 16.94 10.59 -5.83
N ALA A 36 15.99 11.37 -6.35
CA ALA A 36 16.20 12.21 -7.54
C ALA A 36 17.42 13.14 -7.37
N TYR A 37 17.49 13.86 -6.23
CA TYR A 37 18.62 14.74 -5.92
C TYR A 37 19.95 13.99 -5.78
N SER A 38 19.94 12.74 -5.32
CA SER A 38 21.16 11.96 -5.11
C SER A 38 21.85 11.56 -6.42
N PHE A 39 21.17 11.70 -7.56
CA PHE A 39 21.68 11.29 -8.86
C PHE A 39 23.04 11.91 -9.18
N LYS A 40 23.92 11.08 -9.77
CA LYS A 40 25.21 11.46 -10.32
C LYS A 40 25.19 11.18 -11.83
N PRO A 41 25.02 12.21 -12.67
CA PRO A 41 24.93 12.03 -14.12
C PRO A 41 26.19 11.42 -14.74
N VAL A 42 27.36 11.68 -14.15
CA VAL A 42 28.64 11.14 -14.61
C VAL A 42 29.01 9.91 -13.77
N PRO A 43 29.07 8.70 -14.37
CA PRO A 43 29.44 7.48 -13.64
C PRO A 43 30.86 7.55 -13.05
N ASP A 44 31.00 7.12 -11.79
CA ASP A 44 32.28 7.11 -11.07
C ASP A 44 33.29 6.11 -11.68
N GLU A 45 32.80 5.06 -12.33
CA GLU A 45 33.57 3.98 -12.96
C GLU A 45 34.23 4.36 -14.30
N LEU A 46 33.91 5.52 -14.87
CA LEU A 46 34.59 6.03 -16.08
C LEU A 46 35.93 6.68 -15.74
N SER A 47 36.93 6.45 -16.58
CA SER A 47 38.20 7.18 -16.53
C SER A 47 38.00 8.68 -16.87
N ARG A 48 39.01 9.50 -16.57
CA ARG A 48 38.96 10.95 -16.86
C ARG A 48 38.70 11.26 -18.34
N GLU A 49 39.26 10.45 -19.24
CA GLU A 49 39.06 10.63 -20.68
C GLU A 49 37.66 10.19 -21.12
N GLU A 50 37.16 9.09 -20.58
CA GLU A 50 35.82 8.58 -20.92
C GLU A 50 34.70 9.49 -20.40
N LYS A 51 34.91 10.15 -19.25
CA LYS A 51 33.95 11.12 -18.69
C LYS A 51 33.63 12.28 -19.66
N LYS A 52 34.53 12.61 -20.60
CA LYS A 52 34.30 13.65 -21.63
C LYS A 52 33.18 13.28 -22.61
N TYR A 53 32.85 12.00 -22.74
CA TYR A 53 31.77 11.54 -23.61
C TYR A 53 30.40 11.59 -22.93
N VAL A 54 30.31 11.89 -21.63
CA VAL A 54 29.03 12.10 -20.95
C VAL A 54 28.62 13.56 -21.09
N LEU A 55 27.62 13.83 -21.94
CA LEU A 55 27.15 15.19 -22.21
C LEU A 55 26.24 15.76 -21.12
N GLY A 56 25.57 14.90 -20.35
CA GLY A 56 24.65 15.30 -19.30
C GLY A 56 23.66 14.21 -18.92
N GLY A 57 22.57 14.62 -18.29
CA GLY A 57 21.41 13.76 -17.99
C GLY A 57 20.11 14.37 -18.50
N GLU A 58 19.05 13.59 -18.47
CA GLU A 58 17.69 14.04 -18.77
C GLU A 58 16.71 13.46 -17.73
N ALA A 59 15.53 14.06 -17.64
CA ALA A 59 14.41 13.54 -16.87
C ALA A 59 13.32 13.04 -17.83
N ASN A 60 12.72 11.89 -17.54
CA ASN A 60 11.71 11.27 -18.38
C ASN A 60 10.37 11.23 -17.64
N LEU A 61 9.27 11.53 -18.34
CA LEU A 61 7.92 11.30 -17.86
C LEU A 61 7.15 10.51 -18.91
N TRP A 62 6.95 9.22 -18.62
CA TRP A 62 6.07 8.37 -19.42
C TRP A 62 4.62 8.54 -18.96
N THR A 63 3.69 8.64 -19.90
CA THR A 63 2.33 9.12 -19.62
C THR A 63 1.26 8.02 -19.59
N GLU A 64 1.64 6.73 -19.54
CA GLU A 64 0.68 5.61 -19.48
C GLU A 64 -0.23 5.67 -18.24
N ARG A 65 0.26 6.30 -17.17
CA ARG A 65 -0.47 6.53 -15.91
C ARG A 65 -0.38 7.98 -15.43
N ALA A 66 -0.25 8.93 -16.36
CA ALA A 66 -0.19 10.37 -16.10
C ALA A 66 -1.23 11.09 -16.96
N PRO A 67 -2.53 10.98 -16.62
CA PRO A 67 -3.54 11.81 -17.25
C PRO A 67 -3.23 13.30 -16.99
N GLN A 68 -3.75 14.17 -17.86
CA GLN A 68 -3.35 15.58 -17.98
C GLN A 68 -3.32 16.32 -16.65
N GLU A 69 -4.30 16.07 -15.78
CA GLU A 69 -4.49 16.67 -14.47
C GLU A 69 -3.45 16.25 -13.42
N THR A 70 -2.65 15.21 -13.68
CA THR A 70 -1.64 14.68 -12.75
C THR A 70 -0.20 14.92 -13.19
N VAL A 71 0.02 15.50 -14.38
CA VAL A 71 1.35 15.69 -14.96
C VAL A 71 2.24 16.54 -14.05
N ASP A 72 1.74 17.69 -13.61
CA ASP A 72 2.46 18.58 -12.69
C ASP A 72 2.85 17.86 -11.40
N ALA A 73 1.92 17.07 -10.85
CA ALA A 73 2.12 16.39 -9.57
C ALA A 73 3.18 15.29 -9.65
N LYS A 74 3.40 14.73 -10.84
CA LYS A 74 4.47 13.77 -11.09
C LYS A 74 5.82 14.44 -11.29
N LEU A 75 5.84 15.60 -11.94
CA LEU A 75 7.04 16.37 -12.21
C LEU A 75 7.55 17.11 -10.96
N PHE A 76 6.72 17.96 -10.37
CA PHE A 76 7.08 18.81 -9.24
C PHE A 76 6.80 18.09 -7.92
N PRO A 77 7.74 18.13 -6.95
CA PRO A 77 8.97 18.94 -6.93
C PRO A 77 10.21 18.24 -7.51
N ARG A 78 10.12 16.97 -7.91
CA ARG A 78 11.31 16.15 -8.27
C ARG A 78 12.10 16.69 -9.46
N ILE A 79 11.44 17.37 -10.39
CA ILE A 79 12.12 18.04 -11.50
C ILE A 79 13.06 19.15 -11.01
N LEU A 80 12.75 19.85 -9.91
CA LEU A 80 13.64 20.84 -9.30
C LEU A 80 14.94 20.21 -8.80
N ALA A 81 14.86 18.99 -8.24
CA ALA A 81 16.05 18.25 -7.84
C ALA A 81 16.93 17.88 -9.03
N LEU A 82 16.32 17.39 -10.12
CA LEU A 82 17.07 17.05 -11.33
C LEU A 82 17.66 18.30 -12.00
N SER A 83 16.95 19.43 -12.00
CA SER A 83 17.49 20.71 -12.47
C SER A 83 18.74 21.13 -11.70
N GLU A 84 18.73 21.03 -10.36
CA GLU A 84 19.91 21.31 -9.54
C GLU A 84 21.05 20.31 -9.83
N VAL A 85 20.74 19.02 -9.96
CA VAL A 85 21.72 17.98 -10.29
C VAL A 85 22.41 18.24 -11.62
N PHE A 86 21.69 18.75 -12.61
CA PHE A 86 22.23 19.00 -13.96
C PHE A 86 22.98 20.33 -14.07
N TRP A 87 22.68 21.29 -13.21
CA TRP A 87 23.23 22.64 -13.30
C TRP A 87 24.35 22.94 -12.29
N ASN A 88 24.23 22.43 -11.05
CA ASN A 88 25.15 22.75 -9.97
C ASN A 88 26.46 21.94 -10.04
N ASP A 89 27.54 22.50 -9.50
CA ASP A 89 28.79 21.77 -9.30
C ASP A 89 28.56 20.62 -8.30
N PRO A 90 28.87 19.36 -8.66
CA PRO A 90 28.73 18.21 -7.75
C PRO A 90 29.42 18.38 -6.40
N GLN A 91 30.48 19.18 -6.29
CA GLN A 91 31.18 19.45 -5.03
C GLN A 91 30.35 20.31 -4.07
N ASN A 92 29.37 21.06 -4.59
CA ASN A 92 28.51 21.96 -3.82
C ASN A 92 27.16 21.34 -3.46
N LYS A 93 26.97 20.02 -3.66
CA LYS A 93 25.70 19.35 -3.32
C LYS A 93 25.46 19.38 -1.83
N ASN A 94 24.37 20.04 -1.43
CA ASN A 94 23.85 20.07 -0.08
C ASN A 94 22.33 19.88 -0.13
N TYR A 95 21.87 18.69 0.26
CA TYR A 95 20.45 18.38 0.18
C TYR A 95 19.62 19.22 1.15
N ASP A 96 20.09 19.49 2.36
CA ASP A 96 19.28 20.19 3.36
C ASP A 96 19.06 21.66 2.99
N GLU A 97 20.08 22.29 2.38
CA GLU A 97 19.99 23.62 1.82
C GLU A 97 19.05 23.65 0.60
N PHE A 98 19.22 22.72 -0.35
CA PHE A 98 18.31 22.54 -1.48
C PHE A 98 16.87 22.34 -1.02
N TYR A 99 16.66 21.48 -0.03
CA TYR A 99 15.36 21.18 0.52
C TYR A 99 14.71 22.43 1.10
N SER A 100 15.46 23.27 1.82
CA SER A 100 14.95 24.54 2.35
C SER A 100 14.51 25.51 1.25
N ARG A 101 15.22 25.56 0.11
CA ARG A 101 14.78 26.36 -1.05
C ARG A 101 13.50 25.79 -1.65
N VAL A 102 13.43 24.48 -1.86
CA VAL A 102 12.21 23.80 -2.36
C VAL A 102 11.02 24.10 -1.47
N GLN A 103 11.18 24.08 -0.15
CA GLN A 103 10.11 24.44 0.79
C GLN A 103 9.59 25.86 0.55
N SER A 104 10.47 26.80 0.24
CA SER A 104 10.10 28.21 -0.04
C SER A 104 9.44 28.38 -1.42
N THR A 105 9.82 27.57 -2.41
CA THR A 105 9.31 27.63 -3.79
C THR A 105 7.85 27.17 -3.93
N TYR A 106 7.29 26.43 -2.98
CA TYR A 106 5.90 25.95 -3.09
C TYR A 106 4.85 27.07 -3.17
N ALA A 107 5.11 28.23 -2.56
CA ALA A 107 4.23 29.39 -2.69
C ALA A 107 4.24 29.93 -4.14
N ASP A 108 5.42 29.98 -4.77
CA ASP A 108 5.57 30.41 -6.16
C ASP A 108 4.93 29.41 -7.14
N LEU A 109 5.14 28.10 -6.94
CA LEU A 109 4.50 27.06 -7.75
C LEU A 109 2.97 27.18 -7.69
N SER A 110 2.43 27.37 -6.48
CA SER A 110 1.01 27.61 -6.27
C SER A 110 0.51 28.86 -7.00
N ALA A 111 1.25 29.98 -6.92
CA ALA A 111 0.89 31.23 -7.60
C ALA A 111 0.93 31.10 -9.13
N LEU A 112 1.76 30.21 -9.66
CA LEU A 112 1.83 29.86 -11.08
C LEU A 112 0.76 28.84 -11.51
N GLY A 113 -0.06 28.33 -10.58
CA GLY A 113 -1.10 27.34 -10.85
C GLY A 113 -0.57 25.89 -11.00
N ILE A 114 0.70 25.63 -10.68
CA ILE A 114 1.33 24.32 -10.82
C ILE A 114 0.81 23.38 -9.72
N GLN A 115 0.19 22.27 -10.13
CA GLN A 115 -0.35 21.27 -9.20
C GLN A 115 0.74 20.29 -8.77
N PHE A 116 1.64 20.73 -7.88
CA PHE A 116 2.75 19.90 -7.40
C PHE A 116 2.30 18.70 -6.55
N GLY A 117 3.11 17.64 -6.52
CA GLY A 117 2.82 16.41 -5.80
C GLY A 117 3.70 16.17 -4.59
N ARG A 118 3.81 14.89 -4.23
CA ARG A 118 4.52 14.40 -3.04
C ARG A 118 6.02 14.52 -3.21
N GLU A 119 6.70 14.88 -2.12
CA GLU A 119 8.17 14.79 -2.03
C GLU A 119 8.63 13.35 -1.82
N SER A 120 7.83 12.56 -1.09
CA SER A 120 8.10 11.19 -0.65
C SER A 120 6.81 10.54 -0.12
N LYS A 121 6.92 9.51 0.72
CA LYS A 121 5.79 9.03 1.53
C LYS A 121 5.36 10.11 2.54
N VAL A 122 4.18 10.71 2.31
CA VAL A 122 3.73 11.93 3.03
C VAL A 122 3.25 11.62 4.44
N ILE A 123 2.41 10.60 4.61
CA ILE A 123 1.88 10.18 5.89
C ILE A 123 1.87 8.65 6.00
N THR A 124 1.91 8.14 7.22
CA THR A 124 1.69 6.72 7.52
C THR A 124 0.74 6.59 8.70
N PRO A 125 -0.53 6.26 8.46
CA PRO A 125 -1.47 5.93 9.53
C PRO A 125 -1.04 4.64 10.24
N VAL A 126 -1.12 4.65 11.57
CA VAL A 126 -0.86 3.51 12.44
C VAL A 126 -2.07 3.34 13.35
N THR A 127 -2.72 2.19 13.23
CA THR A 127 -3.94 1.87 13.97
C THR A 127 -3.64 0.96 15.15
N THR A 128 -4.26 1.24 16.29
CA THR A 128 -4.19 0.39 17.48
C THR A 128 -5.59 0.24 18.06
N PHE A 129 -5.92 -0.92 18.65
CA PHE A 129 -7.21 -1.16 19.29
C PHE A 129 -7.03 -1.33 20.81
N ASP A 130 -7.74 -0.53 21.59
CA ASP A 130 -7.79 -0.63 23.05
C ASP A 130 -9.02 -1.48 23.46
N ASN A 131 -8.79 -2.72 23.89
CA ASN A 131 -9.85 -3.62 24.34
C ASN A 131 -10.66 -3.09 25.52
N SER A 132 -10.03 -2.32 26.43
CA SER A 132 -10.68 -1.82 27.64
C SER A 132 -11.69 -0.71 27.31
N LYS A 133 -11.34 0.13 26.34
CA LYS A 133 -12.18 1.24 25.87
C LYS A 133 -13.08 0.85 24.68
N LYS A 134 -12.78 -0.29 24.04
CA LYS A 134 -13.38 -0.71 22.76
C LYS A 134 -13.27 0.41 21.72
N GLU A 135 -12.05 0.87 21.49
CA GLU A 135 -11.78 2.04 20.66
C GLU A 135 -10.52 1.82 19.82
N PHE A 136 -10.59 2.16 18.54
CA PHE A 136 -9.42 2.32 17.68
C PHE A 136 -8.82 3.71 17.87
N THR A 137 -7.49 3.77 17.98
CA THR A 137 -6.72 5.00 17.90
C THR A 137 -5.86 4.98 16.65
N ILE A 138 -5.97 6.04 15.85
CA ILE A 138 -5.19 6.26 14.63
C ILE A 138 -4.16 7.35 14.90
N ASN A 139 -2.89 6.95 14.94
CA ASN A 139 -1.76 7.87 14.98
C ASN A 139 -1.26 8.08 13.55
N ILE A 140 -0.93 9.30 13.16
CA ILE A 140 -0.43 9.59 11.82
C ILE A 140 1.01 10.05 11.90
N MET A 141 1.93 9.24 11.38
CA MET A 141 3.31 9.64 11.23
C MET A 141 3.47 10.51 10.00
N GLN A 142 4.01 11.72 10.17
CA GLN A 142 4.24 12.68 9.10
C GLN A 142 5.66 12.52 8.52
N GLY A 143 5.75 12.31 7.21
CA GLY A 143 7.01 12.16 6.47
C GLY A 143 7.48 13.42 5.73
N GLN A 144 6.60 14.43 5.58
CA GLN A 144 6.87 15.66 4.84
C GLN A 144 6.61 16.90 5.70
N LYS A 145 7.45 17.94 5.59
CA LYS A 145 7.28 19.20 6.34
C LYS A 145 6.28 20.13 5.67
N GLY A 146 5.68 21.01 6.48
CA GLY A 146 4.81 22.09 6.02
C GLY A 146 3.53 21.57 5.37
N ILE A 147 2.98 20.49 5.90
CA ILE A 147 1.72 19.91 5.44
C ILE A 147 0.66 20.04 6.54
N GLU A 148 -0.58 20.14 6.13
CA GLU A 148 -1.76 19.96 6.95
C GLU A 148 -2.35 18.57 6.68
N ILE A 149 -2.68 17.84 7.73
CA ILE A 149 -3.33 16.53 7.60
C ILE A 149 -4.79 16.72 7.96
N ARG A 150 -5.70 16.35 7.06
CA ARG A 150 -7.14 16.50 7.22
C ARG A 150 -7.81 15.14 7.09
N TYR A 151 -8.91 14.95 7.81
CA TYR A 151 -9.62 13.67 7.79
C TYR A 151 -11.13 13.82 7.90
N THR A 152 -11.82 12.76 7.48
CA THR A 152 -13.26 12.55 7.70
C THR A 152 -13.46 11.18 8.33
N THR A 153 -14.53 11.00 9.10
CA THR A 153 -14.87 9.71 9.75
C THR A 153 -16.19 9.11 9.24
N ASN A 154 -16.77 9.74 8.21
CA ASN A 154 -18.02 9.33 7.58
C ASN A 154 -17.80 8.81 6.15
N GLY A 155 -16.55 8.68 5.71
CA GLY A 155 -16.19 8.23 4.36
C GLY A 155 -16.27 9.31 3.26
N ALA A 156 -16.54 10.57 3.58
CA ALA A 156 -16.45 11.68 2.61
C ALA A 156 -14.99 11.96 2.24
N GLU A 157 -14.73 12.40 1.00
CA GLU A 157 -13.40 12.86 0.60
C GLU A 157 -12.98 14.05 1.47
N PRO A 158 -11.80 14.04 2.12
CA PRO A 158 -11.32 15.19 2.87
C PRO A 158 -10.93 16.32 1.92
N ASP A 159 -11.23 17.54 2.34
CA ASP A 159 -10.84 18.79 1.70
C ASP A 159 -10.16 19.72 2.72
N VAL A 160 -9.81 20.94 2.29
CA VAL A 160 -9.19 21.97 3.15
C VAL A 160 -10.08 22.42 4.31
N ASN A 161 -11.39 22.16 4.25
CA ASN A 161 -12.36 22.52 5.30
C ASN A 161 -12.66 21.35 6.25
N SER A 162 -12.16 20.15 5.93
CA SER A 162 -12.34 18.96 6.74
C SER A 162 -11.58 19.07 8.07
N THR A 163 -11.87 18.17 9.01
CA THR A 163 -11.29 18.21 10.35
C THR A 163 -9.76 18.14 10.28
N LEU A 164 -9.10 19.10 10.92
CA LEU A 164 -7.64 19.12 11.05
C LEU A 164 -7.18 18.04 12.03
N TYR A 165 -6.14 17.30 11.66
CA TYR A 165 -5.49 16.34 12.56
C TYR A 165 -4.54 17.07 13.50
N GLU A 166 -4.96 17.25 14.75
CA GLU A 166 -4.15 17.82 15.83
C GLU A 166 -3.81 16.78 16.91
N GLU A 167 -4.63 15.74 17.02
CA GLU A 167 -4.48 14.64 17.98
C GLU A 167 -4.91 13.30 17.37
N PRO A 168 -4.51 12.15 17.97
CA PRO A 168 -4.88 10.84 17.45
C PRO A 168 -6.39 10.67 17.26
N ILE A 169 -6.80 10.16 16.10
CA ILE A 169 -8.22 9.99 15.75
C ILE A 169 -8.75 8.78 16.51
N LYS A 170 -9.86 8.97 17.21
CA LYS A 170 -10.53 7.92 17.99
C LYS A 170 -11.81 7.47 17.30
N ILE A 171 -11.96 6.15 17.16
CA ILE A 171 -13.11 5.51 16.52
C ILE A 171 -13.63 4.43 17.46
N ASN A 172 -14.92 4.48 17.81
CA ASN A 172 -15.56 3.54 18.74
C ASN A 172 -16.75 2.77 18.10
N LYS A 173 -16.90 2.89 16.79
CA LYS A 173 -17.91 2.21 15.98
C LYS A 173 -17.39 2.00 14.56
N THR A 174 -17.95 1.04 13.85
CA THR A 174 -17.63 0.81 12.43
C THR A 174 -17.75 2.10 11.64
N SER A 175 -16.65 2.48 10.98
CA SER A 175 -16.48 3.79 10.33
C SER A 175 -15.51 3.68 9.16
N PHE A 176 -15.69 4.56 8.18
CA PHE A 176 -14.71 4.81 7.12
C PHE A 176 -13.97 6.10 7.46
N VAL A 177 -12.67 5.98 7.72
CA VAL A 177 -11.80 7.14 7.94
C VAL A 177 -11.01 7.39 6.67
N LYS A 178 -11.19 8.57 6.08
CA LYS A 178 -10.36 9.03 4.97
C LYS A 178 -9.41 10.11 5.46
N ILE A 179 -8.15 10.03 5.03
CA ILE A 179 -7.07 10.90 5.47
C ILE A 179 -6.34 11.42 4.23
N ALA A 180 -6.19 12.73 4.14
CA ALA A 180 -5.47 13.39 3.07
C ALA A 180 -4.51 14.44 3.64
N ALA A 181 -3.44 14.70 2.89
CA ALA A 181 -2.45 15.71 3.23
C ALA A 181 -2.53 16.86 2.22
N PHE A 182 -2.36 18.07 2.74
CA PHE A 182 -2.45 19.31 2.00
C PHE A 182 -1.20 20.15 2.24
N LYS A 183 -0.76 20.90 1.23
CA LYS A 183 0.34 21.87 1.33
C LYS A 183 -0.04 23.11 0.57
N ASN A 184 -0.03 24.27 1.24
CA ASN A 184 -0.54 25.52 0.69
C ASN A 184 -1.96 25.33 0.10
N GLU A 185 -2.86 24.68 0.84
CA GLU A 185 -4.23 24.35 0.40
C GLU A 185 -4.34 23.36 -0.79
N HIS A 186 -3.22 22.92 -1.36
CA HIS A 186 -3.20 21.93 -2.45
C HIS A 186 -3.16 20.51 -1.88
N PHE A 187 -4.02 19.64 -2.39
CA PHE A 187 -3.92 18.22 -2.11
C PHE A 187 -2.62 17.67 -2.68
N ILE A 188 -1.74 17.19 -1.80
CA ILE A 188 -0.44 16.65 -2.21
C ILE A 188 -0.49 15.14 -2.40
N GLY A 189 -1.57 14.59 -2.97
CA GLY A 189 -1.62 13.18 -3.40
C GLY A 189 -1.81 12.13 -2.31
N LYS A 190 -1.91 10.85 -2.74
CA LYS A 190 -2.21 9.61 -1.99
C LYS A 190 -3.07 9.80 -0.73
N GLN A 191 -4.37 9.63 -0.92
CA GLN A 191 -5.32 9.48 0.19
C GLN A 191 -5.20 8.09 0.81
N TYR A 192 -5.44 8.02 2.12
CA TYR A 192 -5.61 6.77 2.84
C TYR A 192 -7.08 6.57 3.19
N THR A 193 -7.59 5.37 2.92
CA THR A 193 -8.93 4.94 3.33
C THR A 193 -8.77 3.79 4.30
N LEU A 194 -9.24 3.98 5.53
CA LEU A 194 -9.26 2.95 6.58
C LEU A 194 -10.71 2.59 6.88
N SER A 195 -11.03 1.31 6.78
CA SER A 195 -12.35 0.78 7.11
C SER A 195 -12.24 -0.05 8.38
N PHE A 196 -12.94 0.37 9.44
CA PHE A 196 -12.85 -0.28 10.75
C PHE A 196 -14.04 -1.19 11.01
N ASP A 197 -13.79 -2.45 11.31
CA ASP A 197 -14.79 -3.44 11.73
C ASP A 197 -14.65 -3.76 13.22
N PHE A 198 -15.75 -3.60 13.96
CA PHE A 198 -15.81 -3.97 15.36
C PHE A 198 -16.38 -5.37 15.52
N HIS A 199 -15.51 -6.32 15.89
CA HIS A 199 -15.90 -7.73 16.03
C HIS A 199 -15.22 -8.43 17.21
N LYS A 200 -15.67 -9.64 17.55
CA LYS A 200 -15.25 -10.36 18.76
C LYS A 200 -13.84 -10.96 18.71
N ALA A 201 -13.25 -10.99 17.51
CA ALA A 201 -11.89 -11.48 17.28
C ALA A 201 -10.82 -10.39 17.39
N LEU A 202 -11.19 -9.12 17.57
CA LEU A 202 -10.21 -8.04 17.75
C LEU A 202 -9.24 -8.35 18.90
N ASN A 203 -7.94 -8.18 18.65
CA ASN A 203 -6.85 -8.49 19.59
C ASN A 203 -6.86 -9.94 20.14
N SER A 204 -7.54 -10.86 19.45
CA SER A 204 -7.45 -12.29 19.74
C SER A 204 -6.09 -12.84 19.27
N LYS A 205 -5.88 -14.15 19.40
CA LYS A 205 -4.69 -14.80 18.82
C LYS A 205 -5.10 -15.57 17.58
N ILE A 206 -4.35 -15.45 16.49
CA ILE A 206 -4.47 -16.33 15.32
C ILE A 206 -3.21 -17.16 15.16
N THR A 207 -3.36 -18.43 14.83
CA THR A 207 -2.27 -19.34 14.47
C THR A 207 -2.47 -19.79 13.04
N LEU A 208 -1.46 -19.57 12.20
CA LEU A 208 -1.49 -19.93 10.79
C LEU A 208 -0.82 -21.28 10.58
N THR A 209 -1.44 -22.18 9.82
CA THR A 209 -0.83 -23.46 9.44
C THR A 209 0.23 -23.25 8.36
N ASN A 210 -0.04 -22.34 7.41
CA ASN A 210 0.88 -21.96 6.34
C ASN A 210 1.35 -20.52 6.53
N SER A 211 2.64 -20.23 6.25
CA SER A 211 3.16 -18.87 6.29
C SER A 211 2.68 -18.03 5.11
N TYR A 212 2.33 -16.77 5.38
CA TYR A 212 2.19 -15.74 4.36
C TYR A 212 3.55 -15.40 3.75
N ASP A 213 3.54 -14.74 2.60
CA ASP A 213 4.75 -14.24 1.94
C ASP A 213 5.20 -12.90 2.54
N GLU A 214 6.50 -12.72 2.79
CA GLU A 214 7.05 -11.49 3.39
C GLU A 214 6.82 -10.24 2.54
N ARG A 215 6.64 -10.39 1.21
CA ARG A 215 6.26 -9.27 0.32
C ARG A 215 4.87 -8.71 0.66
N TYR A 216 4.01 -9.52 1.26
CA TYR A 216 2.61 -9.21 1.55
C TYR A 216 2.24 -9.71 2.94
N ARG A 217 2.90 -9.17 3.97
CA ARG A 217 2.69 -9.55 5.39
C ARG A 217 1.54 -8.81 6.09
N ALA A 218 0.99 -7.78 5.45
CA ALA A 218 0.10 -6.79 6.06
C ALA A 218 0.61 -6.30 7.45
N GLY A 219 -0.26 -6.29 8.46
CA GLY A 219 0.08 -6.03 9.87
C GLY A 219 0.80 -7.18 10.60
N GLY A 220 1.33 -8.19 9.89
CA GLY A 220 2.00 -9.35 10.49
C GLY A 220 1.03 -10.32 11.17
N GLU A 221 1.42 -10.90 12.30
CA GLU A 221 0.66 -11.97 12.97
C GLU A 221 -0.78 -11.59 13.35
N ASN A 222 -1.06 -10.30 13.58
CA ASN A 222 -2.39 -9.82 13.96
C ASN A 222 -3.19 -9.25 12.79
N ALA A 223 -2.68 -9.28 11.56
CA ALA A 223 -3.30 -8.59 10.43
C ALA A 223 -4.77 -8.98 10.20
N LEU A 224 -5.08 -10.28 10.31
CA LEU A 224 -6.40 -10.83 9.95
C LEU A 224 -7.47 -10.68 11.04
N ILE A 225 -7.12 -10.05 12.16
CA ILE A 225 -7.97 -9.88 13.35
C ILE A 225 -7.74 -8.52 14.00
N ASN A 226 -7.26 -7.54 13.23
CA ASN A 226 -6.99 -6.19 13.72
C ASN A 226 -8.16 -5.23 13.49
N GLY A 227 -9.20 -5.65 12.76
CA GLY A 227 -10.38 -4.87 12.46
C GLY A 227 -10.18 -3.80 11.40
N VAL A 228 -9.11 -3.85 10.61
CA VAL A 228 -8.81 -2.87 9.55
C VAL A 228 -8.88 -3.57 8.21
N ARG A 229 -9.93 -3.26 7.45
CA ARG A 229 -10.21 -3.88 6.16
C ARG A 229 -9.38 -3.24 5.07
N GLY A 230 -8.84 -4.07 4.18
CA GLY A 230 -8.12 -3.66 2.98
C GLY A 230 -8.96 -2.89 1.96
N THR A 231 -8.30 -2.24 1.02
CA THR A 231 -8.93 -1.62 -0.14
C THR A 231 -8.90 -2.57 -1.34
N ASP A 232 -9.33 -2.11 -2.51
CA ASP A 232 -9.14 -2.82 -3.78
C ASP A 232 -7.67 -2.85 -4.24
N ASN A 233 -6.78 -2.12 -3.58
CA ASN A 233 -5.35 -2.13 -3.81
C ASN A 233 -4.61 -3.00 -2.78
N PHE A 234 -4.18 -4.19 -3.18
CA PHE A 234 -3.44 -5.10 -2.28
C PHE A 234 -2.04 -4.61 -1.86
N HIS A 235 -1.55 -3.51 -2.43
CA HIS A 235 -0.32 -2.85 -2.00
C HIS A 235 -0.52 -1.83 -0.87
N ASP A 236 -1.74 -1.69 -0.34
CA ASP A 236 -2.04 -0.79 0.79
C ASP A 236 -1.44 -1.24 2.13
N GLY A 237 -0.89 -2.45 2.20
CA GLY A 237 -0.30 -3.03 3.40
C GLY A 237 -1.33 -3.64 4.36
N LEU A 238 -2.56 -3.88 3.91
CA LEU A 238 -3.65 -4.46 4.70
C LEU A 238 -3.98 -5.91 4.29
N TRP A 239 -3.40 -6.41 3.20
CA TRP A 239 -3.65 -7.76 2.71
C TRP A 239 -2.48 -8.73 2.97
N GLN A 240 -2.78 -9.91 3.52
CA GLN A 240 -1.83 -11.01 3.62
C GLN A 240 -1.87 -11.89 2.38
N GLY A 241 -0.72 -12.13 1.76
CA GLY A 241 -0.58 -12.87 0.51
C GLY A 241 -0.03 -14.29 0.70
N TYR A 242 -0.61 -15.24 -0.02
CA TYR A 242 -0.22 -16.66 -0.03
C TYR A 242 -0.01 -17.13 -1.47
N GLU A 243 1.23 -17.42 -1.85
CA GLU A 243 1.58 -17.89 -3.20
C GLU A 243 1.60 -19.42 -3.25
N GLY A 244 0.82 -20.00 -4.17
CA GLY A 244 0.83 -21.43 -4.48
C GLY A 244 0.48 -22.34 -3.31
N LYS A 245 -0.31 -21.85 -2.34
CA LYS A 245 -0.71 -22.60 -1.15
C LYS A 245 -2.09 -22.18 -0.65
N ASP A 246 -2.75 -23.08 0.08
CA ASP A 246 -4.01 -22.82 0.76
C ASP A 246 -3.81 -21.91 1.98
N PHE A 247 -4.89 -21.24 2.39
CA PHE A 247 -4.95 -20.57 3.69
C PHE A 247 -5.58 -21.49 4.73
N GLU A 248 -4.96 -21.59 5.89
CA GLU A 248 -5.57 -22.17 7.08
C GLU A 248 -5.14 -21.41 8.32
N GLY A 249 -6.11 -20.91 9.07
CA GLY A 249 -5.92 -20.14 10.30
C GLY A 249 -6.87 -20.57 11.40
N THR A 250 -6.36 -20.62 12.63
CA THR A 250 -7.17 -20.87 13.84
C THR A 250 -7.12 -19.66 14.76
N ILE A 251 -8.26 -19.04 15.00
CA ILE A 251 -8.43 -17.93 15.95
C ILE A 251 -8.78 -18.51 17.32
N ASP A 252 -8.03 -18.15 18.36
CA ASP A 252 -8.38 -18.32 19.77
C ASP A 252 -8.89 -16.97 20.31
N LEU A 253 -10.19 -16.90 20.62
CA LEU A 253 -10.85 -15.72 21.16
C LEU A 253 -10.38 -15.36 22.59
N GLY A 254 -9.51 -16.17 23.20
CA GLY A 254 -8.96 -16.04 24.55
C GLY A 254 -9.89 -16.62 25.62
N GLU A 255 -11.20 -16.51 25.40
CA GLU A 255 -12.26 -17.02 26.26
C GLU A 255 -13.43 -17.54 25.41
N VAL A 256 -14.34 -18.27 26.05
CA VAL A 256 -15.57 -18.72 25.40
C VAL A 256 -16.51 -17.53 25.22
N LYS A 257 -16.82 -17.18 23.97
CA LYS A 257 -17.73 -16.10 23.59
C LYS A 257 -18.92 -16.68 22.83
N GLU A 258 -20.10 -16.08 23.00
CA GLU A 258 -21.23 -16.38 22.13
C GLU A 258 -21.00 -15.74 20.76
N ILE A 259 -21.17 -16.48 19.66
CA ILE A 259 -21.07 -15.98 18.28
C ILE A 259 -22.23 -16.48 17.42
N SER A 260 -22.40 -15.89 16.25
CA SER A 260 -23.42 -16.23 15.26
C SER A 260 -22.94 -16.08 13.81
N LYS A 261 -21.84 -15.37 13.57
CA LYS A 261 -21.34 -15.14 12.21
C LYS A 261 -19.82 -15.05 12.15
N VAL A 262 -19.22 -15.59 11.10
CA VAL A 262 -17.80 -15.46 10.77
C VAL A 262 -17.67 -15.06 9.30
N ILE A 263 -16.84 -14.05 9.01
CA ILE A 263 -16.68 -13.50 7.66
C ILE A 263 -15.19 -13.26 7.36
N PRO A 264 -14.49 -14.23 6.74
CA PRO A 264 -13.24 -13.95 6.06
C PRO A 264 -13.51 -13.27 4.71
N ARG A 265 -12.65 -12.33 4.33
CA ARG A 265 -12.74 -11.62 3.03
C ARG A 265 -11.50 -11.82 2.17
N PHE A 266 -11.71 -12.00 0.87
CA PHE A 266 -10.67 -12.23 -0.10
C PHE A 266 -10.75 -11.26 -1.27
N LEU A 267 -9.63 -11.10 -1.99
CA LEU A 267 -9.50 -10.27 -3.18
C LEU A 267 -9.45 -11.13 -4.45
N LEU A 268 -10.10 -10.65 -5.51
CA LEU A 268 -9.85 -11.06 -6.90
C LEU A 268 -9.15 -9.90 -7.62
N ASP A 269 -7.98 -10.16 -8.18
CA ASP A 269 -7.38 -9.32 -9.22
C ASP A 269 -6.65 -10.26 -10.19
N SER A 270 -7.42 -10.75 -11.19
CA SER A 270 -6.92 -11.80 -12.05
C SER A 270 -5.74 -11.37 -12.91
N ASN A 271 -5.62 -10.07 -13.23
CA ASN A 271 -4.49 -9.53 -13.99
C ASN A 271 -3.18 -9.56 -13.18
N SER A 272 -3.31 -9.50 -11.86
CA SER A 272 -2.21 -9.62 -10.88
C SER A 272 -2.05 -11.04 -10.34
N TRP A 273 -2.67 -12.03 -11.00
CA TRP A 273 -2.58 -13.46 -10.66
C TRP A 273 -3.18 -13.77 -9.28
N VAL A 274 -4.04 -12.88 -8.77
CA VAL A 274 -4.74 -12.99 -7.49
C VAL A 274 -6.12 -13.57 -7.74
N PHE A 275 -6.40 -14.71 -7.13
CA PHE A 275 -7.65 -15.44 -7.29
C PHE A 275 -8.39 -15.59 -5.97
N LEU A 276 -9.71 -15.68 -6.06
CA LEU A 276 -10.53 -16.04 -4.93
C LEU A 276 -10.36 -17.54 -4.63
N PRO A 277 -10.53 -17.96 -3.37
CA PRO A 277 -10.51 -19.38 -3.06
C PRO A 277 -11.68 -20.10 -3.78
N GLY A 278 -11.49 -21.35 -4.16
CA GLY A 278 -12.55 -22.18 -4.74
C GLY A 278 -13.68 -22.43 -3.74
N LYS A 279 -13.33 -22.59 -2.47
CA LYS A 279 -14.26 -22.64 -1.34
C LYS A 279 -13.61 -22.19 -0.05
N VAL A 280 -14.44 -21.79 0.92
CA VAL A 280 -14.02 -21.47 2.29
C VAL A 280 -14.81 -22.31 3.27
N GLU A 281 -14.10 -23.03 4.13
CA GLU A 281 -14.65 -23.84 5.22
C GLU A 281 -14.41 -23.15 6.56
N ILE A 282 -15.45 -23.05 7.37
CA ILE A 282 -15.41 -22.47 8.71
C ILE A 282 -15.97 -23.49 9.70
N SER A 283 -15.22 -23.76 10.77
CA SER A 283 -15.61 -24.70 11.84
C SER A 283 -15.31 -24.14 13.21
N LEU A 284 -16.08 -24.58 14.21
CA LEU A 284 -16.12 -24.00 15.56
C LEU A 284 -15.68 -25.03 16.60
N SER A 285 -15.05 -24.59 17.68
CA SER A 285 -14.63 -25.45 18.78
C SER A 285 -14.55 -24.70 20.12
N CYS A 286 -14.72 -25.42 21.23
CA CYS A 286 -14.47 -24.92 22.58
C CYS A 286 -13.12 -25.35 23.16
N ASP A 287 -12.47 -26.38 22.58
CA ASP A 287 -11.29 -27.04 23.14
C ASP A 287 -10.08 -27.08 22.19
N ASN A 288 -10.22 -26.57 20.95
CA ASN A 288 -9.22 -26.61 19.88
C ASN A 288 -8.85 -28.02 19.40
N VAL A 289 -9.64 -29.03 19.77
CA VAL A 289 -9.42 -30.43 19.39
C VAL A 289 -10.62 -30.92 18.59
N ASN A 290 -11.81 -30.77 19.14
CA ASN A 290 -13.06 -31.21 18.54
C ASN A 290 -13.73 -30.02 17.85
N TYR A 291 -13.79 -30.07 16.51
CA TYR A 291 -14.42 -29.05 15.69
C TYR A 291 -15.80 -29.54 15.20
N SER A 292 -16.82 -28.68 15.33
CA SER A 292 -18.20 -28.92 14.92
C SER A 292 -18.74 -27.79 14.04
N ASP A 293 -20.02 -27.90 13.67
CA ASP A 293 -20.81 -26.86 13.00
C ASP A 293 -20.22 -26.36 11.69
N LYS A 294 -19.46 -27.21 10.99
CA LYS A 294 -18.80 -26.91 9.73
C LYS A 294 -19.75 -26.28 8.70
N LYS A 295 -19.37 -25.11 8.19
CA LYS A 295 -20.00 -24.42 7.05
C LYS A 295 -19.01 -24.33 5.90
N ILE A 296 -19.47 -24.66 4.69
CA ILE A 296 -18.70 -24.50 3.45
C ILE A 296 -19.41 -23.47 2.60
N ASN A 297 -18.66 -22.46 2.16
CA ASN A 297 -19.07 -21.48 1.18
C ASN A 297 -18.31 -21.73 -0.13
N GLU A 298 -19.02 -22.19 -1.15
CA GLU A 298 -18.47 -22.35 -2.50
C GLU A 298 -18.33 -20.98 -3.18
N ASN A 299 -17.33 -20.86 -4.05
CA ASN A 299 -17.14 -19.64 -4.81
C ASN A 299 -18.05 -19.58 -6.04
N ASP A 300 -18.92 -18.57 -6.07
CA ASP A 300 -19.83 -18.25 -7.18
C ASP A 300 -19.31 -17.15 -8.13
N VAL A 301 -18.10 -16.63 -7.92
CA VAL A 301 -17.50 -15.58 -8.75
C VAL A 301 -16.58 -16.21 -9.80
N ALA A 302 -16.80 -15.86 -11.06
CA ALA A 302 -15.93 -16.27 -12.16
C ALA A 302 -14.52 -15.69 -11.99
N GLN A 303 -13.50 -16.55 -12.08
CA GLN A 303 -12.10 -16.17 -11.87
C GLN A 303 -11.47 -15.44 -13.05
N LYS A 304 -12.00 -15.68 -14.27
CA LYS A 304 -11.66 -14.91 -15.46
C LYS A 304 -12.47 -13.61 -15.44
N ASN A 305 -11.95 -12.61 -14.74
CA ASN A 305 -12.64 -11.35 -14.52
C ASN A 305 -11.67 -10.17 -14.63
N SER A 306 -12.06 -9.13 -15.38
CA SER A 306 -11.28 -7.90 -15.52
C SER A 306 -11.47 -6.92 -14.35
N GLU A 307 -12.51 -7.10 -13.55
CA GLU A 307 -12.79 -6.29 -12.37
C GLU A 307 -12.03 -6.80 -11.16
N ILE A 308 -11.64 -5.87 -10.30
CA ILE A 308 -11.16 -6.16 -8.95
C ILE A 308 -12.38 -6.40 -8.06
N ILE A 309 -12.43 -7.55 -7.37
CA ILE A 309 -13.57 -7.92 -6.52
C ILE A 309 -13.11 -8.19 -5.10
N LEU A 310 -13.75 -7.53 -4.13
CA LEU A 310 -13.66 -7.87 -2.71
C LEU A 310 -14.84 -8.79 -2.35
N LYS A 311 -14.56 -10.01 -1.90
CA LYS A 311 -15.59 -11.00 -1.61
C LYS A 311 -15.54 -11.53 -0.18
N ASP A 312 -16.65 -11.35 0.51
CA ASP A 312 -16.93 -11.94 1.83
C ASP A 312 -17.44 -13.39 1.67
N PHE A 313 -16.84 -14.34 2.40
CA PHE A 313 -17.30 -15.73 2.49
C PHE A 313 -17.98 -15.98 3.84
N ALA A 314 -19.13 -15.33 4.04
CA ALA A 314 -19.84 -15.35 5.31
C ALA A 314 -20.40 -16.74 5.68
N ALA A 315 -20.13 -17.20 6.90
CA ALA A 315 -20.82 -18.36 7.50
C ALA A 315 -21.70 -17.90 8.66
N GLU A 316 -22.98 -18.25 8.59
CA GLU A 316 -23.97 -17.98 9.63
C GLU A 316 -24.28 -19.24 10.43
N PHE A 317 -24.40 -19.06 11.75
CA PHE A 317 -24.59 -20.10 12.75
C PHE A 317 -25.77 -19.72 13.65
N GLN A 318 -26.42 -20.74 14.21
CA GLN A 318 -27.23 -20.49 15.40
C GLN A 318 -26.31 -19.97 16.52
N LYS A 319 -26.81 -19.02 17.32
CA LYS A 319 -26.07 -18.44 18.44
C LYS A 319 -25.55 -19.54 19.34
N GLN A 320 -24.24 -19.60 19.51
CA GLN A 320 -23.58 -20.64 20.28
C GLN A 320 -22.28 -20.16 20.90
N LYS A 321 -21.86 -20.83 21.97
CA LYS A 321 -20.63 -20.53 22.70
C LYS A 321 -19.44 -21.23 22.03
N VAL A 322 -18.41 -20.45 21.70
CA VAL A 322 -17.21 -20.88 20.98
C VAL A 322 -15.99 -20.20 21.57
N ARG A 323 -14.83 -20.87 21.55
CA ARG A 323 -13.54 -20.23 21.83
C ARG A 323 -12.62 -20.21 20.61
N TYR A 324 -12.63 -21.28 19.82
CA TYR A 324 -11.75 -21.46 18.68
C TYR A 324 -12.55 -21.47 17.37
N ILE A 325 -12.05 -20.74 16.38
CA ILE A 325 -12.64 -20.66 15.05
C ILE A 325 -11.55 -21.05 14.06
N LYS A 326 -11.79 -22.07 13.23
CA LYS A 326 -10.87 -22.48 12.19
C LYS A 326 -11.44 -22.14 10.83
N VAL A 327 -10.64 -21.45 10.03
CA VAL A 327 -10.95 -21.03 8.66
C VAL A 327 -9.97 -21.71 7.73
N LYS A 328 -10.47 -22.40 6.71
CA LYS A 328 -9.69 -23.00 5.62
C LYS A 328 -10.18 -22.44 4.30
N ALA A 329 -9.29 -21.92 3.47
CA ALA A 329 -9.63 -21.47 2.12
C ALA A 329 -8.80 -22.26 1.11
N GLU A 330 -9.48 -22.93 0.19
CA GLU A 330 -8.85 -23.71 -0.87
C GLU A 330 -8.45 -22.77 -2.01
N SER A 331 -7.15 -22.57 -2.19
CA SER A 331 -6.59 -21.64 -3.18
C SER A 331 -6.60 -22.22 -4.58
N ILE A 332 -6.67 -21.34 -5.58
CA ILE A 332 -6.18 -21.67 -6.91
C ILE A 332 -4.65 -21.67 -6.85
N ILE A 333 -4.05 -22.86 -6.76
CA ILE A 333 -2.60 -23.01 -6.53
C ILE A 333 -1.77 -22.52 -7.73
N LYS A 334 -2.27 -22.70 -8.95
CA LYS A 334 -1.60 -22.32 -10.19
C LYS A 334 -2.54 -21.52 -11.07
N CYS A 335 -1.99 -20.55 -11.78
CA CYS A 335 -2.70 -19.78 -12.77
C CYS A 335 -3.43 -20.70 -13.76
N PRO A 336 -4.75 -20.54 -13.96
CA PRO A 336 -5.53 -21.37 -14.88
C PRO A 336 -5.03 -21.29 -16.33
N VAL A 337 -5.40 -22.28 -17.15
CA VAL A 337 -4.97 -22.37 -18.56
C VAL A 337 -5.32 -21.17 -19.43
N TRP A 338 -6.36 -20.41 -19.07
CA TRP A 338 -6.79 -19.23 -19.82
C TRP A 338 -5.99 -17.97 -19.47
N HIS A 339 -5.23 -18.01 -18.37
CA HIS A 339 -4.51 -16.86 -17.83
C HIS A 339 -3.12 -16.74 -18.51
N PRO A 340 -2.62 -15.52 -18.83
CA PRO A 340 -1.31 -15.35 -19.48
C PRO A 340 -0.13 -15.99 -18.72
N GLY A 341 -0.23 -16.09 -17.39
CA GLY A 341 0.72 -16.77 -16.51
C GLY A 341 0.46 -18.26 -16.28
N ALA A 342 -0.31 -18.94 -17.15
CA ALA A 342 -0.77 -20.31 -16.95
C ALA A 342 0.32 -21.27 -16.41
N GLY A 343 -0.04 -22.03 -15.36
CA GLY A 343 0.84 -23.02 -14.73
C GLY A 343 1.83 -22.47 -13.70
N ALA A 344 2.06 -21.16 -13.67
CA ALA A 344 2.84 -20.52 -12.62
C ALA A 344 2.05 -20.42 -11.30
N PRO A 345 2.72 -20.30 -10.14
CA PRO A 345 2.05 -20.13 -8.85
C PRO A 345 1.11 -18.92 -8.87
N ALA A 346 -0.05 -19.05 -8.23
CA ALA A 346 -1.00 -17.96 -8.11
C ALA A 346 -1.17 -17.52 -6.66
N TRP A 347 -1.76 -16.34 -6.50
CA TRP A 347 -1.90 -15.68 -5.21
C TRP A 347 -3.31 -15.82 -4.65
N LEU A 348 -3.37 -16.03 -3.34
CA LEU A 348 -4.56 -15.81 -2.51
C LEU A 348 -4.27 -14.63 -1.57
N PHE A 349 -5.18 -13.68 -1.49
CA PHE A 349 -5.08 -12.54 -0.56
C PHE A 349 -6.29 -12.48 0.36
N ILE A 350 -6.03 -12.31 1.66
CA ILE A 350 -7.02 -12.17 2.74
C ILE A 350 -6.63 -10.97 3.62
N ASP A 351 -7.60 -10.17 4.03
CA ASP A 351 -7.36 -8.98 4.87
C ASP A 351 -7.88 -9.12 6.29
N GLU A 352 -9.11 -9.60 6.48
CA GLU A 352 -9.76 -9.64 7.80
C GLU A 352 -10.68 -10.85 7.96
N ILE A 353 -10.77 -11.38 9.18
CA ILE A 353 -11.72 -12.42 9.60
C ILE A 353 -12.60 -11.87 10.72
N SER A 354 -13.75 -11.32 10.34
CA SER A 354 -14.69 -10.70 11.28
C SER A 354 -15.57 -11.75 11.97
N VAL A 355 -15.83 -11.58 13.28
CA VAL A 355 -16.58 -12.54 14.11
C VAL A 355 -17.67 -11.83 14.94
N PHE A 356 -18.94 -12.14 14.71
CA PHE A 356 -20.09 -11.44 15.33
C PHE A 356 -20.96 -12.31 16.20
#